data_AF-A0AAW0LF41-F1
#
_entry.id   AF-A0AAW0LF41-F1
#
_cell.length_a   1.000
_cell.length_b   1.000
_cell.length_c   1.000
_cell.angle_alpha   90.00
_cell.angle_beta   90.00
_cell.angle_gamma   90.00
#
_symmetry.space_group_name_H-M   'P 1'
#
loop_
_entity.id
_entity.type
_entity.pdbx_description
1 polymer ?
#
loop_
_entity_poly.entity_id
_entity_poly.type
_entity_poly.pdbx_seq_one_letter_code
_entity_poly.pdbx_strand_id
1 'polypeptide(L)' 'MREGNLIFERSLARLPILEQDVFHLLDEIGIDSRLRIRAYLFLIKNPDMLRAFIGYTLEERKELLFTMMFDP' A
#
# COMPACT_ATOMS: atom_id res chain seq x y z
N MET A 1 -22.28 -3.50 -22.51
CA MET A 1 -21.01 -3.48 -21.74
C MET A 1 -21.30 -2.93 -20.35
N ARG A 2 -21.54 -3.79 -19.34
CA ARG A 2 -21.81 -3.34 -17.94
C ARG A 2 -21.16 -4.23 -16.87
N GLU A 3 -20.72 -5.43 -17.21
CA GLU A 3 -20.15 -6.38 -16.25
C GLU A 3 -18.69 -6.10 -15.89
N GLY A 4 -17.90 -5.51 -16.80
CA GLY A 4 -16.50 -5.16 -16.55
C GLY A 4 -16.31 -4.14 -15.42
N ASN A 5 -17.22 -3.16 -15.29
CA ASN A 5 -17.13 -2.13 -14.24
C ASN A 5 -17.43 -2.69 -12.85
N LEU A 6 -18.34 -3.65 -12.71
CA LEU A 6 -18.71 -4.22 -11.41
C LEU A 6 -17.58 -5.06 -10.80
N ILE A 7 -16.77 -5.74 -11.63
CA ILE A 7 -15.59 -6.47 -11.18
C ILE A 7 -14.46 -5.50 -10.79
N PHE A 8 -14.28 -4.43 -11.58
CA PHE A 8 -13.29 -3.38 -11.30
C PHE A 8 -13.61 -2.57 -10.03
N GLU A 9 -14.88 -2.26 -9.78
CA GLU A 9 -15.28 -1.59 -8.53
C GLU A 9 -15.23 -2.51 -7.31
N ARG A 10 -15.49 -3.81 -7.47
CA ARG A 10 -15.31 -4.80 -6.40
C ARG A 10 -13.83 -5.04 -6.06
N SER A 11 -12.92 -4.97 -7.03
CA SER A 11 -11.47 -5.04 -6.77
C SER A 11 -10.96 -3.76 -6.11
N LEU A 12 -11.57 -2.60 -6.40
CA LEU A 12 -11.29 -1.33 -5.72
C LEU A 12 -11.71 -1.31 -4.25
N ALA A 13 -12.80 -2.00 -3.89
CA ALA A 13 -13.42 -1.91 -2.56
C ALA A 13 -12.72 -2.70 -1.45
N ARG A 14 -11.81 -3.64 -1.77
CA ARG A 14 -11.08 -4.42 -0.76
C ARG A 14 -9.59 -4.14 -0.87
N LEU A 15 -8.97 -3.85 0.27
CA LEU A 15 -7.52 -3.83 0.38
C LEU A 15 -6.99 -5.22 -0.01
N PRO A 16 -5.84 -5.28 -0.70
CA PRO A 16 -5.23 -6.54 -1.11
C PRO A 16 -4.83 -7.46 0.07
N ILE A 17 -4.68 -6.91 1.28
CA ILE A 17 -4.36 -7.61 2.53
C ILE A 17 -5.10 -6.96 3.71
N LEU A 18 -5.07 -7.60 4.89
CA LEU A 18 -5.64 -7.01 6.10
C LEU A 18 -4.82 -5.80 6.55
N GLU A 19 -5.46 -4.84 7.22
CA GLU A 19 -4.78 -3.62 7.67
C GLU A 19 -3.63 -3.91 8.63
N GLN A 20 -3.79 -4.87 9.55
CA GLN A 20 -2.73 -5.28 10.47
C GLN A 20 -1.48 -5.80 9.72
N ASP A 21 -1.67 -6.47 8.58
CA ASP A 21 -0.58 -7.03 7.78
C ASP A 21 0.22 -5.92 7.11
N VAL A 22 -0.43 -4.79 6.74
CA VAL A 22 0.27 -3.60 6.24
C VAL A 22 1.25 -3.07 7.28
N PHE A 23 0.84 -3.03 8.55
CA PHE A 23 1.73 -2.55 9.62
C PHE A 23 2.93 -3.47 9.82
N HIS A 24 2.73 -4.79 9.78
CA HIS A 24 3.81 -5.78 9.87
C HIS A 24 4.79 -5.69 8.69
N LEU A 25 4.29 -5.52 7.47
CA LEU A 25 5.14 -5.33 6.29
C LEU A 25 6.05 -4.10 6.42
N LEU A 26 5.52 -2.99 6.96
CA LEU A 26 6.30 -1.78 7.20
C LEU A 26 7.40 -1.99 8.25
N ASP A 27 7.16 -2.83 9.25
CA ASP A 27 8.19 -3.22 10.23
C ASP A 27 9.26 -4.11 9.59
N GLU A 28 8.84 -5.10 8.78
CA GLU A 28 9.71 -6.06 8.09
C GLU A 28 10.69 -5.37 7.13
N ILE A 29 10.24 -4.39 6.36
CA ILE A 29 11.11 -3.61 5.47
C ILE A 29 11.91 -2.53 6.22
N GLY A 30 11.82 -2.47 7.55
CA GLY A 30 12.60 -1.57 8.39
C GLY A 30 12.21 -0.10 8.27
N ILE A 31 10.91 0.22 8.16
CA ILE A 31 10.44 1.59 8.30
C ILE A 31 10.59 2.04 9.76
N ASP A 32 11.22 3.20 9.92
CA ASP A 32 11.43 3.84 11.22
C ASP A 32 10.10 3.99 11.97
N SER A 33 10.10 3.64 13.26
CA SER A 33 8.91 3.68 14.12
C SER A 33 8.17 5.04 14.10
N ARG A 34 8.90 6.16 13.98
CA ARG A 34 8.35 7.52 13.91
C ARG A 34 7.62 7.78 12.59
N LEU A 35 8.02 7.11 11.51
CA LEU A 35 7.41 7.23 10.18
C LEU A 35 6.37 6.14 9.90
N ARG A 36 6.43 5.00 10.60
CA ARG A 36 5.60 3.83 10.35
C ARG A 36 4.10 4.11 10.41
N ILE A 37 3.64 4.86 11.41
CA ILE A 37 2.23 5.25 11.52
C ILE A 37 1.80 6.10 10.33
N ARG A 38 2.65 7.03 9.89
CA ARG A 38 2.36 7.89 8.72
C ARG A 38 2.32 7.07 7.43
N ALA A 39 3.27 6.17 7.24
CA ALA A 39 3.33 5.25 6.11
C ALA A 39 2.09 4.33 6.06
N TYR A 40 1.70 3.77 7.20
CA TYR A 40 0.49 2.96 7.33
C TYR A 40 -0.75 3.76 6.89
N LEU A 41 -0.95 4.97 7.46
CA LEU A 41 -2.08 5.81 7.11
C LEU A 41 -2.09 6.22 5.64
N PHE A 42 -0.92 6.47 5.05
CA PHE A 42 -0.80 6.76 3.62
C PHE A 42 -1.28 5.58 2.78
N LEU A 43 -0.79 4.37 3.03
CA LEU A 43 -1.14 3.19 2.23
C LEU A 43 -2.61 2.80 2.37
N ILE A 44 -3.18 2.82 3.59
CA ILE A 44 -4.60 2.48 3.81
C ILE A 44 -5.53 3.50 3.14
N LYS A 45 -5.16 4.78 3.13
CA LYS A 45 -5.93 5.84 2.45
C LYS A 45 -5.79 5.83 0.93
N ASN A 46 -4.75 5.17 0.40
CA ASN A 46 -4.45 5.12 -1.03
C ASN A 46 -4.33 3.66 -1.50
N PRO A 47 -5.46 2.95 -1.74
CA PRO A 47 -5.46 1.53 -2.09
C PRO A 47 -4.62 1.18 -3.32
N ASP A 48 -4.55 2.07 -4.32
CA ASP A 48 -3.71 1.86 -5.51
C ASP A 48 -2.21 1.89 -5.18
N MET A 49 -1.79 2.79 -4.29
CA MET A 49 -0.41 2.83 -3.79
C MET A 49 -0.10 1.59 -2.94
N LEU A 50 -1.05 1.11 -2.14
CA LEU A 50 -0.89 -0.16 -1.42
C LEU A 50 -0.74 -1.36 -2.37
N ARG A 51 -1.53 -1.42 -3.45
CA ARG A 51 -1.38 -2.46 -4.48
C ARG A 51 0.00 -2.38 -5.15
N ALA A 52 0.44 -1.18 -5.53
CA ALA A 52 1.76 -0.97 -6.12
C ALA A 52 2.87 -1.41 -5.15
N PHE A 53 2.80 -0.99 -3.89
CA PHE A 53 3.72 -1.35 -2.82
C PHE A 53 3.84 -2.88 -2.63
N ILE A 54 2.71 -3.58 -2.52
CA ILE A 54 2.70 -5.05 -2.33
C ILE A 54 3.16 -5.78 -3.59
N GLY A 55 2.84 -5.26 -4.77
CA GLY A 55 3.24 -5.87 -6.04
C GLY A 55 4.72 -5.71 -6.38
N TYR A 56 5.44 -4.83 -5.69
CA TYR A 56 6.84 -4.52 -5.97
C TYR A 56 7.83 -5.44 -5.23
N THR A 57 9.10 -5.42 -5.63
CA THR A 57 10.20 -6.19 -5.04
C THR A 57 10.43 -5.79 -3.58
N LEU A 58 10.65 -6.78 -2.70
CA LEU A 58 10.73 -6.54 -1.25
C LEU A 58 11.88 -5.59 -0.89
N GLU A 59 13.00 -5.74 -1.58
CA GLU A 59 14.26 -5.01 -1.37
C GLU A 59 14.11 -3.50 -1.65
N GLU A 60 13.26 -3.14 -2.60
CA GLU A 60 13.10 -1.75 -3.06
C GLU A 60 11.82 -1.09 -2.53
N ARG A 61 10.94 -1.84 -1.85
CA ARG A 61 9.66 -1.34 -1.30
C ARG A 61 9.83 -0.12 -0.39
N LYS A 62 10.91 -0.05 0.38
CA LYS A 62 11.19 1.08 1.27
C LYS A 62 11.46 2.37 0.48
N GLU A 63 12.24 2.28 -0.58
CA GLU A 63 12.52 3.40 -1.48
C GLU A 63 11.26 3.83 -2.21
N LEU A 64 10.55 2.87 -2.82
CA LEU A 64 9.26 3.11 -3.49
C LEU A 64 8.27 3.84 -2.57
N LEU A 65 8.14 3.38 -1.32
CA LEU A 65 7.26 4.01 -0.34
C LEU A 65 7.61 5.47 -0.07
N PHE A 66 8.91 5.79 0.02
CA PHE A 66 9.34 7.17 0.19
C PHE A 66 9.10 8.02 -1.05
N THR A 67 9.34 7.49 -2.26
CA THR A 67 8.98 8.17 -3.50
C THR A 67 7.49 8.49 -3.52
N MET A 68 6.61 7.53 -3.24
CA MET A 68 5.16 7.75 -3.25
C MET A 68 4.67 8.75 -2.18
N MET A 69 5.34 8.81 -1.02
CA MET A 69 4.90 9.65 0.11
C MET A 69 5.41 11.09 0.03
N PHE A 70 6.55 11.31 -0.60
CA PHE A 70 7.28 12.58 -0.53
C PHE A 70 7.60 13.21 -1.88
N ASP A 71 7.48 12.45 -2.99
CA ASP A 71 7.60 12.98 -4.35
C ASP A 71 6.19 13.29 -4.90
N PRO A 72 5.90 14.53 -5.36
CA PRO A 72 4.58 14.94 -5.86
C PRO A 72 4.13 14.27 -7.16
#